data_AF-A0A0N0V1E7-F1
#
_entry.id   AF-A0A0N0V1E7-F1
#
_cell.length_a   1.000
_cell.length_b   1.000
_cell.length_c   1.000
_cell.angle_alpha   90.00
_cell.angle_beta   90.00
_cell.angle_gamma   90.00
#
_symmetry.space_group_name_H-M   'P 1'
#
loop_
_entity.id
_entity.type
_entity.pdbx_description
1 polymer ?
#
loop_
_entity_poly.entity_id
_entity_poly.type
_entity_poly.pdbx_seq_one_letter_code
_entity_poly.pdbx_strand_id
1 'polypeptide(L)' 'MTLTKNIIITEITNKLGFTKHDSAGILEKVLEIIKKTLENGEDVLISGFGKFCVA' A
#
# COMPACT_ATOMS: atom_id res chain seq x y z
N MET A 1 10.35 -16.56 4.74
CA MET A 1 9.37 -16.27 3.66
C MET A 1 9.43 -14.78 3.37
N THR A 2 9.45 -14.39 2.10
CA THR A 2 9.47 -12.98 1.68
C THR A 2 8.04 -12.47 1.57
N LEU A 3 7.74 -11.33 2.19
CA LEU A 3 6.44 -10.67 2.00
C LEU A 3 6.32 -10.17 0.56
N THR A 4 5.26 -10.56 -0.14
CA THR A 4 5.00 -10.14 -1.52
C THR A 4 3.67 -9.42 -1.61
N LYS A 5 3.45 -8.66 -2.69
CA LYS A 5 2.15 -8.04 -2.99
C LYS A 5 1.00 -9.05 -2.95
N ASN A 6 1.19 -10.25 -3.51
CA ASN A 6 0.15 -11.27 -3.54
C ASN A 6 -0.23 -11.75 -2.13
N ILE A 7 0.73 -11.84 -1.21
CA ILE A 7 0.43 -12.16 0.20
C ILE A 7 -0.41 -11.05 0.84
N ILE A 8 -0.06 -9.78 0.62
CA ILE A 8 -0.83 -8.63 1.15
C ILE A 8 -2.26 -8.62 0.58
N ILE A 9 -2.42 -8.86 -0.73
CA ILE A 9 -3.74 -8.96 -1.39
C ILE A 9 -4.58 -10.06 -0.75
N THR A 10 -4.00 -11.25 -0.55
CA THR A 10 -4.68 -12.37 0.11
C THR A 10 -5.10 -12.01 1.54
N GLU A 11 -4.24 -11.33 2.30
CA GLU A 11 -4.58 -10.90 3.66
C GLU A 11 -5.73 -9.87 3.68
N ILE A 12 -5.75 -8.92 2.73
CA ILE A 12 -6.85 -7.95 2.59
C ILE A 12 -8.16 -8.68 2.25
N THR A 13 -8.14 -9.59 1.28
CA THR A 13 -9.28 -10.43 0.90
C THR A 13 -9.81 -11.20 2.11
N ASN A 14 -8.94 -11.88 2.85
CA ASN A 14 -9.32 -12.74 3.98
C ASN A 14 -9.87 -11.95 5.17
N LYS A 15 -9.26 -10.79 5.49
CA LYS A 15 -9.63 -10.00 6.68
C LYS A 15 -10.80 -9.08 6.47
N LEU A 16 -10.98 -8.57 5.25
CA LEU A 16 -12.01 -7.56 4.95
C LEU A 16 -13.15 -8.08 4.08
N GLY A 17 -13.05 -9.32 3.56
CA GLY A 17 -14.10 -9.96 2.76
C GLY A 17 -14.25 -9.40 1.34
N PHE A 18 -13.30 -8.59 0.87
CA PHE A 18 -13.29 -8.09 -0.49
C PHE A 18 -12.95 -9.18 -1.50
N THR A 19 -13.34 -8.99 -2.76
CA THR A 19 -12.85 -9.86 -3.83
C THR A 19 -11.35 -9.69 -4.01
N LYS A 20 -10.68 -10.69 -4.59
CA LYS A 20 -9.24 -10.62 -4.89
C LYS A 20 -8.93 -9.44 -5.84
N HIS A 21 -9.82 -9.18 -6.78
CA HIS A 21 -9.72 -8.05 -7.71
C HIS A 21 -9.74 -6.72 -6.95
N ASP A 22 -10.73 -6.52 -6.08
CA ASP A 22 -10.87 -5.26 -5.35
C ASP A 22 -9.75 -5.08 -4.33
N SER A 23 -9.30 -6.16 -3.70
CA SER A 23 -8.14 -6.17 -2.79
C SER A 23 -6.86 -5.73 -3.51
N ALA A 24 -6.64 -6.21 -4.74
CA ALA A 24 -5.53 -5.77 -5.58
C ALA A 24 -5.66 -4.27 -5.94
N GLY A 25 -6.86 -3.84 -6.33
CA GLY A 25 -7.14 -2.43 -6.62
C GLY A 25 -6.88 -1.50 -5.44
N ILE A 26 -7.26 -1.92 -4.22
CA ILE A 26 -7.01 -1.16 -2.99
C ILE A 26 -5.50 -1.04 -2.74
N LEU A 27 -4.76 -2.14 -2.81
CA LEU A 27 -3.31 -2.12 -2.58
C LEU A 27 -2.59 -1.23 -3.59
N GLU A 28 -2.93 -1.33 -4.88
CA GLU A 28 -2.31 -0.50 -5.91
C GLU A 28 -2.65 0.98 -5.72
N LYS A 29 -3.88 1.35 -5.33
CA LYS A 29 -4.23 2.74 -5.01
C LYS A 29 -3.42 3.30 -3.84
N VAL A 30 -3.23 2.52 -2.77
CA VAL A 30 -2.40 2.95 -1.63
C VAL A 30 -0.96 3.22 -2.08
N LEU A 31 -0.37 2.29 -2.85
CA LEU A 31 0.99 2.46 -3.37
C LEU A 31 1.09 3.63 -4.36
N GLU A 32 0.06 3.85 -5.17
CA GLU A 32 -0.02 4.97 -6.10
C GLU A 32 -0.05 6.31 -5.36
N ILE A 33 -0.86 6.44 -4.31
CA ILE A 33 -0.89 7.64 -3.46
C ILE A 33 0.49 7.91 -2.87
N ILE A 34 1.14 6.90 -2.28
CA ILE A 34 2.48 7.07 -1.70
C ILE A 34 3.48 7.55 -2.76
N LYS A 35 3.51 6.91 -3.94
CA LYS A 35 4.41 7.30 -5.03
C LYS A 35 4.13 8.73 -5.52
N LYS A 36 2.86 9.09 -5.73
CA LYS A 36 2.45 10.42 -6.21
C LYS A 36 2.77 11.52 -5.21
N THR A 37 2.62 11.28 -3.92
CA THR A 37 3.02 12.26 -2.91
C THR A 37 4.54 12.45 -2.92
N LEU A 38 5.30 11.36 -2.98
CA LEU A 38 6.76 11.44 -3.00
C LEU A 38 7.31 12.06 -4.30
N GLU A 39 6.74 11.78 -5.47
CA GLU A 39 7.20 12.38 -6.74
C GLU A 39 6.95 13.90 -6.80
N ASN A 40 6.00 14.41 -6.01
CA ASN A 40 5.76 15.84 -5.83
C ASN A 40 6.73 16.50 -4.83
N GLY A 41 7.67 15.74 -4.24
CA GLY A 41 8.58 16.22 -3.22
C GLY A 41 7.96 16.35 -1.83
N GLU A 42 6.76 15.78 -1.62
CA GLU A 42 6.07 15.80 -0.34
C GLU A 42 6.37 14.53 0.46
N ASP A 43 6.51 14.67 1.77
CA ASP A 43 6.74 13.54 2.67
C ASP A 43 5.44 12.78 2.99
N VAL A 44 5.53 11.45 3.10
CA VAL A 44 4.42 10.61 3.56
C VAL A 44 4.72 10.06 4.96
N LEU A 45 4.01 10.55 5.97
CA LEU A 45 4.07 10.02 7.33
C LEU A 45 2.93 9.02 7.58
N ILE A 46 3.29 7.77 7.87
CA ILE A 46 2.34 6.74 8.31
C ILE A 46 2.58 6.49 9.80
N SER A 47 1.70 7.04 10.64
CA SER A 47 1.77 6.90 12.10
C SER A 47 1.84 5.44 12.54
N GLY A 48 2.81 5.11 13.39
CA GLY A 48 3.04 3.73 13.86
C GLY A 48 3.76 2.82 12.85
N PHE A 49 4.11 3.32 11.67
CA PHE A 49 4.85 2.57 10.65
C PHE A 49 6.18 3.25 10.30
N GLY A 50 6.14 4.49 9.83
CA GLY A 50 7.34 5.20 9.42
C GLY A 50 7.07 6.41 8.52
N LYS A 51 8.14 7.10 8.16
CA LYS A 51 8.14 8.23 7.23
C LYS A 51 8.83 7.83 5.93
N PHE A 52 8.17 8.08 4.81
CA PHE A 52 8.78 8.04 3.49
C PHE A 52 9.10 9.47 3.05
N CYS A 53 10.29 9.67 2.50
CA CYS A 53 10.79 10.94 2.01
C CYS A 53 11.72 10.69 0.82
N VAL A 54 11.82 11.64 -0.10
CA VAL A 54 12.79 11.64 -1.20
C VAL A 54 13.79 12.76 -0.97
N ALA A 55 15.08 12.46 -1.19
CA ALA A 55 16.19 13.39 -1.01
C ALA A 55 16.60 14.02 -2.35
#